data_AF-A0A4P5VP65-F1
#
_entry.id   AF-A0A4P5VP65-F1
#
_cell.length_a   1.000
_cell.length_b   1.000
_cell.length_c   1.000
_cell.angle_alpha   90.00
_cell.angle_beta   90.00
_cell.angle_gamma   90.00
#
_symmetry.space_group_name_H-M   'P 1'
#
loop_
_entity.id
_entity.type
_entity.pdbx_description
1 polymer ?
#
loop_
_entity_poly.entity_id
_entity_poly.type
_entity_poly.pdbx_seq_one_letter_code
_entity_poly.pdbx_strand_id
1 'polypeptide(L)' 'MNAAVWNRRKASFAPVTTLFTASDLGGWPTIDRTFFANGGVWDRLVAARR' A
#
# COMPACT_ATOMS: atom_id res chain seq x y z
N MET A 1 7.09 20.61 -2.46
CA MET A 1 5.64 20.45 -2.75
C MET A 1 5.11 21.78 -3.24
N ASN A 2 4.64 21.88 -4.49
CA ASN A 2 4.13 23.16 -5.02
C ASN A 2 2.66 23.34 -4.59
N ALA A 3 2.43 24.20 -3.60
CA ALA A 3 1.12 24.43 -3.01
C ALA A 3 0.07 24.93 -4.03
N ALA A 4 0.50 25.67 -5.06
CA ALA A 4 -0.39 26.17 -6.11
C ALA A 4 -0.95 25.01 -6.97
N VAL A 5 -0.14 23.99 -7.23
CA VAL A 5 -0.56 22.80 -7.99
C VAL A 5 -1.54 21.96 -7.18
N TRP A 6 -1.27 21.75 -5.88
CA TRP A 6 -2.16 21.02 -4.99
C TRP A 6 -3.54 21.67 -4.88
N ASN A 7 -3.60 22.98 -4.65
CA ASN A 7 -4.87 23.70 -4.53
C ASN A 7 -5.74 23.62 -5.80
N ARG A 8 -5.13 23.57 -6.99
CA ARG A 8 -5.85 23.45 -8.25
C ARG A 8 -6.42 22.05 -8.50
N ARG A 9 -5.81 21.00 -7.97
CA ARG A 9 -6.15 19.61 -8.30
C ARG A 9 -6.71 18.77 -7.16
N LYS A 10 -6.69 19.25 -5.91
CA LYS A 10 -7.13 18.47 -4.75
C LYS A 10 -8.54 17.88 -4.88
N ALA A 11 -9.45 18.58 -5.57
CA ALA A 11 -10.83 18.13 -5.80
C ALA A 11 -10.95 16.92 -6.77
N SER A 12 -9.91 16.62 -7.55
CA SER A 12 -9.89 15.44 -8.43
C SER A 12 -9.52 14.15 -7.68
N PHE A 13 -9.06 14.25 -6.44
CA PHE A 13 -8.74 13.09 -5.61
C PHE A 13 -9.92 12.80 -4.70
N ALA A 14 -10.43 11.57 -4.74
CA ALA A 14 -11.46 11.15 -3.81
C ALA A 14 -10.95 11.28 -2.37
N PRO A 15 -11.78 11.72 -1.43
CA PRO A 15 -11.40 11.80 -0.03
C PRO A 15 -11.13 10.38 0.49
N VAL A 16 -9.96 10.20 1.10
CA VAL A 16 -9.59 8.95 1.75
C VAL A 16 -9.92 9.09 3.24
N THR A 17 -10.75 8.19 3.77
CA THR A 17 -11.16 8.19 5.18
C THR A 17 -10.04 7.73 6.11
N THR A 18 -9.26 6.74 5.66
CA THR A 18 -8.13 6.20 6.43
C THR A 18 -6.92 6.07 5.52
N LEU A 19 -5.91 6.88 5.78
CA LEU A 19 -4.64 6.84 5.07
C LEU A 19 -3.63 6.06 5.92
N PHE A 20 -3.05 5.02 5.34
CA PHE A 20 -1.95 4.27 5.94
C PHE A 20 -0.70 4.40 5.07
N THR A 21 0.44 4.20 5.70
CA THR A 21 1.76 4.19 5.08
C THR A 21 2.39 2.82 5.22
N ALA A 22 3.40 2.54 4.39
CA ALA A 22 4.19 1.31 4.55
C ALA A 22 4.85 1.22 5.93
N SER A 23 5.18 2.36 6.56
CA SER A 23 5.75 2.41 7.91
C SER A 23 4.78 1.90 8.97
N ASP A 24 3.47 2.13 8.80
CA ASP A 24 2.44 1.62 9.72
C ASP A 24 2.36 0.09 9.69
N LEU A 25 2.89 -0.53 8.64
CA LEU A 25 2.98 -1.99 8.46
C LEU A 25 4.39 -2.53 8.75
N GLY A 26 5.26 -1.74 9.38
CA GLY A 26 6.63 -2.14 9.72
C GLY A 26 7.66 -1.93 8.59
N GLY A 27 7.31 -1.16 7.56
CA GLY A 27 8.17 -0.81 6.43
C GLY A 27 8.18 -1.83 5.30
N TRP A 28 8.62 -1.39 4.12
CA TRP A 28 8.66 -2.22 2.91
C TRP A 28 9.42 -3.55 3.09
N PRO A 29 10.57 -3.63 3.77
CA PRO A 29 11.24 -4.92 3.98
C PRO A 29 10.39 -5.93 4.75
N THR A 30 9.58 -5.46 5.71
CA THR A 30 8.68 -6.32 6.49
C THR A 30 7.50 -6.77 5.65
N ILE A 31 6.90 -5.85 4.89
CA ILE A 31 5.77 -6.14 3.98
C ILE A 31 6.20 -7.19 2.95
N ASP A 32 7.33 -6.97 2.28
CA ASP A 32 7.83 -7.83 1.22
C ASP A 32 8.07 -9.25 1.73
N ARG A 33 8.85 -9.40 2.81
CA ARG A 33 9.14 -10.70 3.42
C ARG A 33 7.88 -11.44 3.90
N THR A 34 6.89 -10.72 4.41
CA THR A 34 5.70 -11.34 5.01
C THR A 34 4.71 -11.79 3.95
N PHE A 35 4.46 -10.93 2.95
CA PHE A 35 3.37 -11.14 2.00
C PHE A 35 3.85 -11.70 0.66
N PHE A 36 5.00 -11.24 0.16
CA PHE A 36 5.37 -11.37 -1.26
C PHE A 36 6.65 -12.17 -1.52
N ALA A 37 7.51 -12.37 -0.52
CA ALA A 37 8.67 -13.26 -0.65
C ALA A 37 8.23 -14.71 -0.90
N ASN A 38 9.12 -15.52 -1.46
CA ASN A 38 8.85 -16.93 -1.78
C ASN A 38 8.27 -17.70 -0.57
N GLY A 39 7.09 -18.30 -0.74
CA GLY A 39 6.38 -18.99 0.33
C GLY A 39 5.65 -18.05 1.31
N GLY A 40 5.54 -16.77 0.94
CA GLY A 40 4.79 -15.74 1.65
C GLY A 40 3.29 -15.97 1.62
N VAL A 41 2.56 -15.08 2.29
CA VAL A 41 1.09 -15.21 2.42
C VAL A 41 0.41 -15.27 1.05
N TRP A 42 0.87 -14.47 0.08
CA TRP A 42 0.32 -14.47 -1.27
C TRP A 42 0.44 -15.84 -1.94
N ASP A 43 1.63 -16.42 -1.95
CA ASP A 43 1.88 -17.73 -2.56
C ASP A 43 1.00 -18.83 -1.95
N ARG A 44 0.86 -18.84 -0.62
CA ARG A 44 0.02 -19.81 0.08
C ARG A 44 -1.46 -19.67 -0.28
N LEU A 45 -1.96 -18.44 -0.34
CA LEU A 45 -3.35 -18.16 -0.70
C LEU A 45 -3.65 -18.55 -2.15
N VAL A 46 -2.72 -18.26 -3.05
CA VAL A 46 -2.84 -18.62 -4.47
C VAL A 46 -2.77 -20.14 -4.66
N ALA A 47 -1.84 -20.82 -3.99
CA ALA A 47 -1.71 -22.27 -4.03
C ALA A 47 -2.95 -22.98 -3.48
N ALA A 48 -3.54 -22.49 -2.40
CA ALA A 48 -4.76 -23.04 -1.81
C ALA A 48 -6.02 -22.82 -2.67
N ARG A 49 -5.96 -21.91 -3.66
CA ARG A 49 -7.09 -21.60 -4.56
C ARG A 49 -7.03 -22.34 -5.90
N ARG A 50 -6.00 -23.17 -6.12
CA ARG A 50 -5.88 -24.08 -7.26
C ARG A 50 -6.35 -25.48 -6.87
#